data_AF-A0A1D8MJU1-F1
#
_entry.id   AF-A0A1D8MJU1-F1
#
_cell.length_a   1.000
_cell.length_b   1.000
_cell.length_c   1.000
_cell.angle_alpha   90.00
_cell.angle_beta   90.00
_cell.angle_gamma   90.00
#
_symmetry.space_group_name_H-M   'P 1'
#
loop_
_entity.id
_entity.type
_entity.pdbx_description
1 polymer ?
#
loop_
_entity_poly.entity_id
_entity_poly.type
_entity_poly.pdbx_seq_one_letter_code
_entity_poly.pdbx_strand_id
1 'polypeptide(L)'
;EKMGERIKGLRYQKWRLKQQMLDLDPTLKKKKGAAFFEIDEDLDKEWIEEHQAFLMEEQRTKISKKFEKDNEKRVADGEKEMKVSELEERLQVVKEMEKKFRKENKTGKVEVEARGATVE
;
A
#
# COMPACT_ATOMS: atom_id res chain seq x y z
N GLU A 1 -6.96 -19.05 12.23
CA GLU A 1 -5.77 -18.29 11.76
C GLU A 1 -6.07 -17.26 10.66
N LYS A 2 -6.62 -17.61 9.49
CA LYS A 2 -6.83 -16.65 8.37
C LYS A 2 -7.66 -15.40 8.70
N MET A 3 -8.62 -15.49 9.63
CA MET A 3 -9.46 -14.34 9.99
C MET A 3 -8.74 -13.35 10.90
N GLY A 4 -7.84 -13.83 11.78
CA GLY A 4 -7.04 -12.97 12.67
C GLY A 4 -6.07 -12.10 11.87
N GLU A 5 -5.36 -12.71 10.91
CA GLU A 5 -4.47 -12.00 9.98
C GLU A 5 -5.21 -10.93 9.18
N ARG A 6 -6.42 -11.24 8.69
CA ARG A 6 -7.27 -10.26 8.00
C ARG A 6 -7.69 -9.11 8.92
N ILE A 7 -7.99 -9.38 10.19
CA ILE A 7 -8.33 -8.35 11.18
C ILE A 7 -7.11 -7.44 11.43
N LYS A 8 -5.91 -8.01 11.60
CA LYS A 8 -4.67 -7.22 11.75
C LYS A 8 -4.40 -6.35 10.52
N GLY A 9 -4.54 -6.90 9.32
CA GLY A 9 -4.47 -6.14 8.06
C GLY A 9 -5.45 -4.96 8.00
N LEU A 10 -6.70 -5.16 8.43
CA LEU A 10 -7.69 -4.07 8.49
C LEU A 10 -7.35 -3.01 9.55
N ARG A 11 -6.83 -3.42 10.72
CA ARG A 11 -6.35 -2.49 11.74
C ARG A 11 -5.18 -1.65 11.24
N TYR A 12 -4.24 -2.26 10.54
CA TYR A 12 -3.12 -1.58 9.90
C TYR A 12 -3.58 -0.56 8.87
N GLN A 13 -4.51 -0.94 7.97
CA GLN A 13 -5.08 0.01 7.01
C GLN A 13 -5.81 1.18 7.70
N LYS A 14 -6.59 0.90 8.75
CA LYS A 14 -7.25 1.94 9.55
C LYS A 14 -6.25 2.90 10.18
N TRP A 15 -5.13 2.38 10.72
CA TRP A 15 -4.05 3.21 11.26
C TRP A 15 -3.41 4.08 10.18
N ARG A 16 -3.09 3.53 9.00
CA ARG A 16 -2.54 4.33 7.89
C ARG A 16 -3.47 5.47 7.47
N LEU A 17 -4.77 5.21 7.38
CA LEU A 17 -5.78 6.24 7.08
C LEU A 17 -5.79 7.34 8.15
N LYS A 18 -5.71 6.98 9.43
CA LYS A 18 -5.61 7.96 10.53
C LYS A 18 -4.35 8.82 10.40
N GLN A 19 -3.21 8.23 10.08
CA GLN A 19 -1.97 8.97 9.85
C GLN A 19 -2.08 9.92 8.65
N GLN A 20 -2.71 9.47 7.56
CA GLN A 20 -3.01 10.31 6.40
C GLN A 20 -3.95 11.48 6.74
N MET A 21 -4.93 11.29 7.63
CA MET A 21 -5.77 12.39 8.11
C MET A 21 -4.95 13.45 8.85
N LEU A 22 -3.91 13.07 9.61
CA LEU A 22 -3.02 14.02 10.27
C LEU A 22 -2.13 14.78 9.31
N ASP A 23 -1.72 14.14 8.21
CA ASP A 23 -0.96 14.78 7.15
C ASP A 23 -1.81 15.87 6.46
N LEU A 24 -3.11 15.60 6.25
CA LEU A 24 -4.06 16.55 5.65
C LEU A 24 -4.52 17.66 6.62
N ASP A 25 -4.90 17.31 7.85
CA ASP A 25 -5.29 18.27 8.89
C ASP A 25 -4.62 17.91 10.23
N PRO A 26 -3.45 18.52 10.52
CA PRO A 26 -2.75 18.33 11.80
C PRO A 26 -3.58 18.77 13.02
N THR A 27 -4.59 19.63 12.85
CA THR A 27 -5.46 20.10 13.94
C THR A 27 -6.35 18.98 14.47
N LEU A 28 -6.59 17.93 13.67
CA LEU A 28 -7.35 16.75 14.09
C LEU A 28 -6.71 16.05 15.29
N LYS A 29 -5.39 16.13 15.46
CA LYS A 29 -4.71 15.59 16.65
C LYS A 29 -5.22 16.23 17.93
N LYS A 30 -5.48 17.54 17.91
CA LYS A 30 -6.05 18.27 19.05
C LYS A 30 -7.55 18.01 19.21
N LYS A 31 -8.29 17.91 18.10
CA LYS A 31 -9.75 17.72 18.11
C LYS A 31 -10.17 16.31 18.53
N LYS A 32 -9.45 15.27 18.09
CA LYS A 32 -9.79 13.85 18.34
C LYS A 32 -8.91 13.19 19.41
N GLY A 33 -7.86 13.88 19.87
CA GLY A 33 -6.89 13.37 20.83
C GLY A 33 -5.78 12.54 20.18
N ALA A 34 -4.59 12.55 20.79
CA ALA A 34 -3.42 11.84 20.26
C ALA A 34 -3.63 10.32 20.18
N ALA A 35 -4.31 9.74 21.18
CA ALA A 35 -4.60 8.30 21.25
C ALA A 35 -5.43 7.77 20.07
N PHE A 36 -6.23 8.63 19.44
CA PHE A 36 -6.98 8.23 18.25
C PHE A 36 -6.06 7.81 17.09
N PHE A 37 -4.85 8.36 17.03
CA PHE A 37 -3.88 8.17 15.95
C PHE A 37 -2.77 7.17 16.27
N GLU A 38 -2.75 6.65 17.50
CA GLU A 38 -1.78 5.64 17.90
C GLU A 38 -2.01 4.33 17.16
N ILE A 39 -0.92 3.59 17.01
CA ILE A 39 -0.95 2.25 16.46
C ILE A 39 -1.58 1.30 17.47
N ASP A 40 -2.30 0.30 16.96
CA ASP A 40 -2.92 -0.74 17.78
C ASP A 40 -1.82 -1.61 18.41
N GLU A 41 -1.96 -1.98 19.67
CA GLU A 41 -0.95 -2.73 20.44
C GLU A 41 -0.64 -4.11 19.85
N ASP A 42 -1.59 -4.70 19.12
CA ASP A 42 -1.44 -5.97 18.40
C ASP A 42 -0.61 -5.86 17.10
N LEU A 43 -0.21 -4.64 16.71
CA LEU A 43 0.57 -4.33 15.51
C LEU A 43 1.97 -3.86 15.89
N ASP A 44 2.85 -4.83 16.16
CA ASP A 44 4.26 -4.58 16.38
C ASP A 44 5.00 -4.28 15.06
N LYS A 45 6.23 -3.76 15.19
CA LYS A 45 7.05 -3.36 14.04
C LYS A 45 7.40 -4.53 13.12
N GLU A 46 7.66 -5.71 13.68
CA GLU A 46 8.04 -6.89 12.90
C GLU A 46 6.86 -7.33 12.02
N TRP A 47 5.66 -7.39 12.61
CA TRP A 47 4.44 -7.69 11.87
C TRP A 47 4.16 -6.67 10.76
N ILE A 48 4.39 -5.37 11.01
CA ILE A 48 4.21 -4.32 9.99
C ILE A 48 5.16 -4.53 8.81
N GLU A 49 6.45 -4.81 9.08
CA GLU A 49 7.46 -5.04 8.04
C GLU A 49 7.12 -6.28 7.19
N GLU A 50 6.71 -7.37 7.84
CA GLU A 50 6.25 -8.59 7.15
C GLU A 50 5.00 -8.34 6.32
N HIS A 51 4.01 -7.63 6.88
CA HIS A 51 2.77 -7.33 6.18
C HIS A 51 3.00 -6.40 4.99
N GLN A 52 3.89 -5.41 5.11
CA GLN A 52 4.28 -4.55 3.99
C GLN A 52 4.99 -5.34 2.88
N ALA A 53 5.87 -6.28 3.24
CA ALA A 53 6.51 -7.17 2.28
C ALA A 53 5.47 -8.05 1.55
N PHE A 54 4.51 -8.60 2.28
CA PHE A 54 3.39 -9.34 1.72
C PHE A 54 2.58 -8.49 0.72
N LEU A 55 2.24 -7.25 1.08
CA LEU A 55 1.50 -6.35 0.19
C LEU A 55 2.28 -6.04 -1.10
N MET A 56 3.60 -5.85 -1.02
CA MET A 56 4.43 -5.61 -2.20
C MET A 56 4.47 -6.83 -3.13
N GLU A 57 4.66 -8.03 -2.57
CA GLU A 57 4.70 -9.26 -3.37
C GLU A 57 3.33 -9.60 -3.97
N GLU A 58 2.25 -9.34 -3.24
CA GLU A 58 0.89 -9.46 -3.77
C GLU A 58 0.68 -8.53 -4.98
N GLN A 59 1.09 -7.26 -4.88
CA GLN A 59 0.99 -6.32 -6.00
C GLN A 59 1.86 -6.73 -7.17
N ARG A 60 3.11 -7.16 -6.93
CA ARG A 60 4.01 -7.67 -7.96
C ARG A 60 3.37 -8.85 -8.70
N THR A 61 2.87 -9.83 -7.96
CA THR A 61 2.20 -11.01 -8.51
C THR A 61 0.97 -10.63 -9.33
N LYS A 62 0.17 -9.68 -8.84
CA LYS A 62 -1.01 -9.19 -9.55
C LYS A 62 -0.65 -8.50 -10.87
N ILE A 63 0.40 -7.68 -10.88
CA ILE A 63 0.90 -6.99 -12.08
C ILE A 63 1.42 -8.00 -13.09
N SER A 64 2.27 -8.94 -12.66
CA SER A 64 2.81 -10.00 -13.52
C SER A 64 1.69 -10.85 -14.13
N LYS A 65 0.77 -11.38 -13.31
CA LYS A 65 -0.36 -12.18 -13.81
C LYS A 65 -1.26 -11.41 -14.77
N LYS A 66 -1.47 -10.11 -14.53
CA LYS A 66 -2.25 -9.27 -15.44
C LYS A 66 -1.51 -9.06 -16.76
N PHE A 67 -0.21 -8.82 -16.71
CA PHE A 67 0.63 -8.66 -17.90
C PHE A 67 0.66 -9.95 -18.75
N GLU A 68 0.78 -11.11 -18.12
CA GLU A 68 0.72 -12.41 -18.78
C GLU A 68 -0.63 -12.60 -19.49
N LYS A 69 -1.74 -12.37 -18.78
CA LYS A 69 -3.10 -12.47 -19.38
C LYS A 69 -3.33 -11.48 -20.52
N ASP A 70 -2.82 -10.25 -20.38
CA ASP A 70 -2.89 -9.23 -21.43
C ASP A 70 -2.10 -9.69 -22.68
N ASN A 71 -0.94 -10.35 -22.51
CA ASN A 71 -0.16 -10.92 -23.60
C ASN A 71 -0.83 -12.13 -24.26
N GLU A 72 -1.38 -13.05 -23.47
CA GLU A 72 -2.14 -14.20 -23.98
C GLU A 72 -3.29 -13.73 -24.87
N LYS A 73 -4.01 -12.68 -24.42
CA LYS A 73 -5.08 -12.07 -25.20
C LYS A 73 -4.57 -11.43 -26.50
N ARG A 74 -3.48 -10.66 -26.45
CA ARG A 74 -2.88 -10.04 -27.64
C ARG A 74 -2.49 -11.08 -28.68
N VAL A 75 -1.84 -12.17 -28.26
CA VAL A 75 -1.46 -13.26 -29.17
C VAL A 75 -2.70 -13.93 -29.78
N ALA A 76 -3.76 -14.15 -28.99
CA ALA A 76 -5.03 -14.67 -29.50
C ALA A 76 -5.71 -13.74 -30.52
N ASP A 77 -5.55 -12.42 -30.33
CA ASP A 77 -6.06 -11.38 -31.22
C ASP A 77 -5.12 -11.14 -32.44
N GLY A 78 -4.03 -11.92 -32.58
CA GLY A 78 -3.05 -11.81 -33.67
C GLY A 78 -2.03 -10.68 -33.50
N GLU A 79 -2.02 -10.02 -32.35
CA GLU A 79 -1.05 -9.00 -31.98
C GLU A 79 0.22 -9.61 -31.35
N LYS A 80 1.29 -8.83 -31.32
CA LYS A 80 2.53 -9.22 -30.63
C LYS A 80 2.41 -8.99 -29.13
N GLU A 81 3.07 -9.84 -28.36
CA GLU A 81 3.25 -9.66 -26.92
C GLU A 81 3.86 -8.28 -26.60
N MET A 82 3.45 -7.72 -25.46
CA MET A 82 4.07 -6.53 -24.88
C MET A 82 5.54 -6.80 -24.57
N LYS A 83 6.35 -5.73 -24.63
CA LYS A 83 7.77 -5.81 -24.29
C LYS A 83 7.97 -5.98 -22.79
N VAL A 84 9.06 -6.64 -22.40
CA VAL A 84 9.47 -6.74 -20.99
C VAL A 84 9.63 -5.36 -20.34
N SER A 85 10.08 -4.35 -21.08
CA SER A 85 10.18 -2.97 -20.59
C SER A 85 8.83 -2.39 -20.13
N GLU A 86 7.72 -2.84 -20.72
CA GLU A 86 6.37 -2.42 -20.35
C GLU A 86 5.93 -3.08 -19.03
N LEU A 87 6.36 -4.32 -18.77
CA LEU A 87 6.22 -4.95 -17.45
C LEU A 87 7.07 -4.21 -16.40
N GLU A 88 8.30 -3.84 -16.72
CA GLU A 88 9.18 -3.09 -15.82
C GLU A 88 8.61 -1.73 -15.44
N GLU A 89 7.98 -1.02 -16.40
CA GLU A 89 7.27 0.24 -16.13
C GLU A 89 6.09 0.01 -15.18
N ARG A 90 5.27 -1.02 -15.43
CA ARG A 90 4.15 -1.38 -14.55
C ARG A 90 4.63 -1.74 -13.14
N LEU A 91 5.79 -2.39 -13.02
CA LEU A 91 6.40 -2.76 -11.73
C LEU A 91 7.00 -1.58 -10.96
N GLN A 92 7.14 -0.38 -11.57
CA GLN A 92 7.59 0.81 -10.84
C GLN A 92 6.66 1.14 -9.66
N VAL A 93 5.36 0.84 -9.76
CA VAL A 93 4.42 1.06 -8.64
C VAL A 93 4.84 0.30 -7.37
N VAL A 94 5.44 -0.88 -7.49
CA VAL A 94 5.92 -1.67 -6.36
C VAL A 94 7.18 -1.03 -5.76
N LYS A 95 8.07 -0.48 -6.60
CA LYS A 95 9.26 0.26 -6.14
C LYS A 95 8.86 1.54 -5.40
N GLU A 96 7.86 2.26 -5.89
CA GLU A 96 7.32 3.43 -5.19
C GLU A 96 6.64 3.04 -3.87
N MET A 97 5.92 1.91 -3.82
CA MET A 97 5.40 1.35 -2.56
C MET A 97 6.52 1.03 -1.57
N GLU A 98 7.61 0.40 -2.02
CA GLU A 98 8.75 0.08 -1.16
C GLU A 98 9.37 1.34 -0.54
N LYS A 99 9.58 2.39 -1.34
CA LYS A 99 10.10 3.67 -0.85
C LYS A 99 9.18 4.28 0.21
N LYS A 100 7.86 4.21 -0.01
CA LYS A 100 6.87 4.70 0.96
C LYS A 100 6.94 3.93 2.26
N PHE A 101 6.87 2.61 2.22
CA PHE A 101 6.96 1.78 3.41
C PHE A 101 8.28 1.98 4.17
N ARG A 102 9.41 2.12 3.47
CA ARG A 102 10.69 2.48 4.10
C ARG A 102 10.66 3.84 4.79
N LYS A 103 9.94 4.82 4.24
CA LYS A 103 9.78 6.14 4.87
C LYS A 103 8.82 6.06 6.07
N GLU A 104 7.68 5.39 5.93
CA GLU A 104 6.70 5.15 6.98
C GLU A 104 7.33 4.45 8.19
N ASN A 105 8.14 3.41 7.98
CA ASN A 105 8.80 2.67 9.07
C ASN A 105 9.89 3.48 9.77
N LYS A 106 10.45 4.50 9.12
CA LYS A 106 11.45 5.40 9.71
C LYS A 106 10.80 6.57 10.46
N THR A 107 9.72 7.13 9.93
CA THR A 107 9.11 8.36 10.46
C THR A 107 7.94 8.09 11.40
N GLY A 108 7.34 6.90 11.33
CA GLY A 108 6.06 6.58 11.98
C GLY A 108 4.88 7.38 11.42
N LYS A 109 5.04 8.00 10.25
CA LYS A 109 4.04 8.87 9.60
C LYS A 109 3.73 8.37 8.21
N VAL A 110 2.45 8.44 7.84
CA VAL A 110 1.97 8.10 6.49
C VAL A 110 1.55 9.37 5.79
N GLU A 111 2.27 9.71 4.72
CA GLU A 111 2.00 10.90 3.90
C GLU A 111 0.92 10.60 2.84
N VAL A 112 0.13 11.62 2.51
CA VAL A 112 -0.82 11.57 1.41
C VAL A 112 -0.15 12.10 0.15
N GLU A 113 0.06 11.23 -0.85
CA GLU A 113 0.42 11.72 -2.18
C GLU A 113 -0.83 12.25 -2.88
N ALA A 114 -0.95 13.58 -2.92
CA ALA A 114 -2.09 14.22 -3.54
C ALA A 114 -2.12 14.04 -5.06
N ARG A 115 -3.20 13.42 -5.56
CA ARG A 115 -4.08 14.08 -6.53
C ARG A 115 -5.51 14.06 -5.96
N GLY A 116 -5.86 15.07 -5.16
CA GLY A 116 -7.25 15.40 -4.83
C GLY A 116 -7.86 14.80 -3.55
N ALA A 117 -7.09 14.30 -2.60
CA ALA A 117 -7.64 13.80 -1.33
C ALA A 117 -7.94 14.97 -0.38
N THR A 118 -9.22 15.19 -0.06
CA THR A 118 -9.70 16.14 0.97
C THR A 118 -10.36 15.38 2.12
N VAL A 119 -10.21 15.88 3.35
CA VAL A 119 -10.98 15.39 4.49
C VAL A 119 -12.33 16.12 4.49
N GLU A 120 -13.43 15.38 4.34
CA GLU A 120 -14.80 15.90 4.52
C GLU A 120 -15.21 15.92 6.00
#